data_AF-A0A978VN09-F1
#
_entry.id   AF-A0A978VN09-F1
#
_cell.length_a   1.000
_cell.length_b   1.000
_cell.length_c   1.000
_cell.angle_alpha   90.00
_cell.angle_beta   90.00
_cell.angle_gamma   90.00
#
_symmetry.space_group_name_H-M   'P 1'
#
loop_
_entity.id
_entity.type
_entity.pdbx_description
1 polymer ?
#
loop_
_entity_poly.entity_id
_entity_poly.type
_entity_poly.pdbx_seq_one_letter_code
_entity_poly.pdbx_strand_id
1 'polypeptide(L)'
;MGDAVFGNPITNSTLGLPDFLDKKNIQRIDRARMTLNMKNAEEKNAKALQYLEKLKEQSEVGLGTLCLLYNATGDAISYVTHKNWHGRIGASPYPMQIANGQWAAFMHVSKPVHSIGAVVYRGKDPQGVDCDWMVSWDNPNDKNKWNTQAYSEIREKNHFSNCDWQVVYDKMQVSGVYHDGVEDKNNWDRCFLSACIGNHKFPIFVAVFTLQDV
;
A
#
# COMPACT_ATOMS: atom_id res chain seq x y z
N MET A 1 10.14 16.39 -11.20
CA MET A 1 10.12 15.47 -10.03
C MET A 1 9.58 14.17 -10.56
N GLY A 2 10.36 13.09 -10.50
CA GLY A 2 9.86 11.76 -10.91
C GLY A 2 8.80 11.30 -9.93
N ASP A 3 7.72 10.71 -10.43
CA ASP A 3 6.73 10.03 -9.60
C ASP A 3 7.47 9.01 -8.73
N ALA A 4 7.17 8.96 -7.42
CA ALA A 4 7.85 8.09 -6.46
C ALA A 4 7.39 6.62 -6.61
N VAL A 5 7.45 6.13 -7.86
CA VAL A 5 7.06 4.81 -8.32
C VAL A 5 8.24 4.13 -9.01
N PHE A 6 8.39 2.83 -8.78
CA PHE A 6 9.58 2.07 -9.13
C PHE A 6 9.19 0.73 -9.76
N GLY A 7 9.90 0.38 -10.84
CA GLY A 7 9.65 -0.81 -11.63
C GLY A 7 8.85 -0.52 -12.89
N ASN A 8 8.98 -1.42 -13.86
CA ASN A 8 8.21 -1.35 -15.10
C ASN A 8 6.80 -1.92 -14.89
N PRO A 9 5.75 -1.29 -15.45
CA PRO A 9 4.41 -1.85 -15.42
C PRO A 9 4.35 -3.23 -16.08
N ILE A 10 3.72 -4.19 -15.39
CA ILE A 10 3.43 -5.52 -15.93
C ILE A 10 2.06 -5.46 -16.60
N THR A 11 2.05 -5.61 -17.92
CA THR A 11 0.85 -5.53 -18.77
C THR A 11 0.71 -6.80 -19.61
N ASN A 12 -0.38 -6.93 -20.39
CA ASN A 12 -0.56 -8.07 -21.30
C ASN A 12 0.64 -8.31 -22.23
N SER A 13 1.34 -7.27 -22.68
CA SER A 13 2.52 -7.43 -23.54
C SER A 13 3.75 -7.98 -22.79
N THR A 14 3.85 -7.74 -21.49
CA THR A 14 4.90 -8.27 -20.61
C THR A 14 4.69 -9.76 -20.30
N LEU A 15 3.44 -10.24 -20.40
CA LEU A 15 3.02 -11.61 -20.07
C LEU A 15 3.20 -12.61 -21.23
N GLY A 16 3.94 -12.26 -22.29
CA GLY A 16 4.33 -13.16 -23.38
C GLY A 16 5.23 -14.34 -22.96
N LEU A 17 5.20 -14.74 -21.69
CA LEU A 17 5.82 -15.94 -21.15
C LEU A 17 5.05 -17.19 -21.64
N PRO A 18 5.74 -18.34 -21.81
CA PRO A 18 5.18 -19.55 -22.41
C PRO A 18 3.83 -19.98 -21.82
N ASP A 19 3.62 -19.76 -20.53
CA ASP A 19 2.44 -20.18 -19.75
C ASP A 19 1.13 -19.49 -20.16
N PHE A 20 1.18 -18.39 -20.93
CA PHE A 20 0.01 -17.62 -21.37
C PHE A 20 -0.15 -17.56 -22.90
N LEU A 21 0.76 -18.19 -23.67
CA LEU A 21 0.71 -18.19 -25.14
C LEU A 21 -0.54 -18.90 -25.68
N ASP A 22 -1.09 -19.87 -24.95
CA ASP A 22 -2.30 -20.61 -25.32
C ASP A 22 -3.60 -19.98 -24.79
N LYS A 23 -3.51 -18.97 -23.90
CA LYS A 23 -4.69 -18.28 -23.37
C LYS A 23 -5.15 -17.20 -24.32
N LYS A 24 -6.21 -17.48 -25.08
CA LYS A 24 -6.90 -16.52 -25.97
C LYS A 24 -7.38 -15.23 -25.28
N ASN A 25 -7.46 -15.18 -23.95
CA ASN A 25 -7.89 -14.00 -23.20
C ASN A 25 -7.20 -13.93 -21.83
N ILE A 26 -6.16 -13.08 -21.70
CA ILE A 26 -5.46 -12.82 -20.43
C ILE A 26 -6.35 -11.97 -19.52
N GLN A 27 -6.76 -12.53 -18.38
CA GLN A 27 -7.61 -11.84 -17.41
C GLN A 27 -6.79 -11.07 -16.37
N ARG A 28 -7.46 -10.20 -15.59
CA ARG A 28 -6.82 -9.42 -14.52
C ARG A 28 -6.12 -10.30 -13.48
N ILE A 29 -6.76 -11.41 -13.10
CA ILE A 29 -6.21 -12.37 -12.13
C ILE A 29 -4.90 -13.03 -12.61
N ASP A 30 -4.79 -13.27 -13.92
CA ASP A 30 -3.57 -13.80 -14.53
C ASP A 30 -2.41 -12.80 -14.36
N ARG A 31 -2.68 -11.51 -14.61
CA ARG A 31 -1.71 -10.44 -14.41
C ARG A 31 -1.30 -10.30 -12.96
N ALA A 32 -2.27 -10.35 -12.04
CA ALA A 32 -2.04 -10.27 -10.60
C ALA A 32 -1.10 -11.38 -10.11
N ARG A 33 -1.32 -12.63 -10.56
CA ARG A 33 -0.49 -13.80 -10.20
C ARG A 33 0.95 -13.67 -10.62
N MET A 34 1.19 -13.30 -11.87
CA MET A 34 2.56 -13.08 -12.34
C MET A 34 3.22 -11.92 -11.59
N THR A 35 2.46 -10.86 -11.34
CA THR A 35 2.96 -9.67 -10.69
C THR A 35 3.40 -9.94 -9.25
N LEU A 36 2.65 -10.75 -8.51
CA LEU A 36 3.00 -11.13 -7.14
C LEU A 36 4.34 -11.89 -7.09
N ASN A 37 4.55 -12.81 -8.03
CA ASN A 37 5.81 -13.56 -8.18
C ASN A 37 6.99 -12.66 -8.56
N MET A 38 6.74 -11.55 -9.27
CA MET A 38 7.75 -10.61 -9.72
C MET A 38 8.00 -9.45 -8.74
N LYS A 39 7.50 -9.49 -7.50
CA LYS A 39 7.61 -8.37 -6.54
C LYS A 39 9.04 -7.89 -6.29
N ASN A 40 10.01 -8.80 -6.33
CA ASN A 40 11.43 -8.53 -6.11
C ASN A 40 12.27 -8.51 -7.40
N ALA A 41 11.65 -8.69 -8.57
CA ALA A 41 12.37 -8.70 -9.85
C ALA A 41 12.93 -7.31 -10.19
N GLU A 42 14.01 -7.25 -10.99
CA GLU A 42 14.58 -5.99 -11.52
C GLU A 42 15.03 -4.96 -10.46
N GLU A 43 15.31 -5.41 -9.24
CA GLU A 43 15.78 -4.57 -8.13
C GLU A 43 14.85 -3.40 -7.76
N LYS A 44 13.60 -3.40 -8.23
CA LYS A 44 12.65 -2.29 -8.03
C LYS A 44 12.38 -1.99 -6.56
N ASN A 45 12.33 -3.02 -5.72
CA ASN A 45 12.22 -2.87 -4.27
C ASN A 45 13.47 -2.18 -3.68
N ALA A 46 14.68 -2.56 -4.12
CA ALA A 46 15.92 -1.94 -3.66
C ALA A 46 15.98 -0.45 -4.02
N LYS A 47 15.54 -0.07 -5.24
CA LYS A 47 15.46 1.33 -5.67
C LYS A 47 14.45 2.14 -4.84
N ALA A 48 13.29 1.55 -4.55
CA ALA A 48 12.27 2.17 -3.69
C ALA A 48 12.79 2.37 -2.25
N LEU A 49 13.49 1.39 -1.69
CA LEU A 49 14.13 1.49 -0.37
C LEU A 49 15.23 2.56 -0.34
N GLN A 50 16.10 2.59 -1.34
CA GLN A 50 17.13 3.64 -1.45
C GLN A 50 16.53 5.05 -1.52
N TYR A 51 15.39 5.19 -2.20
CA TYR A 51 14.66 6.45 -2.22
C TYR A 51 14.11 6.84 -0.84
N LEU A 52 13.55 5.89 -0.09
CA LEU A 52 13.07 6.14 1.29
C LEU A 52 14.19 6.50 2.26
N GLU A 53 15.35 5.85 2.16
CA GLU A 53 16.52 6.22 2.98
C GLU A 53 16.98 7.65 2.66
N LYS A 54 16.99 8.06 1.39
CA LYS A 54 17.28 9.47 1.03
C LYS A 54 16.26 10.45 1.61
N LEU A 55 14.96 10.12 1.59
CA LEU A 55 13.93 10.95 2.22
C LEU A 55 14.12 11.07 3.73
N LYS A 56 14.53 9.98 4.39
CA LYS A 56 14.83 9.94 5.81
C LYS A 56 16.07 10.77 6.16
N GLU A 57 17.15 10.67 5.38
CA GLU A 57 18.38 11.46 5.58
C GLU A 57 18.16 12.96 5.40
N GLN A 58 17.30 13.33 4.45
CA GLN A 58 16.90 14.73 4.20
C GLN A 58 15.90 15.26 5.24
N SER A 59 15.31 14.37 6.03
CA SER A 59 14.30 14.72 7.00
C SER A 59 14.95 15.15 8.33
N GLU A 60 14.61 16.34 8.78
CA GLU A 60 15.03 16.85 10.10
C GLU A 60 14.21 16.27 11.27
N VAL A 61 13.21 15.42 11.00
CA VAL A 61 12.41 14.79 12.05
C VAL A 61 13.09 13.53 12.60
N GLY A 62 12.91 13.26 13.89
CA GLY A 62 13.47 12.07 14.57
C GLY A 62 12.56 10.82 14.56
N LEU A 63 11.39 10.89 13.94
CA LEU A 63 10.38 9.82 13.89
C LEU A 63 9.52 9.98 12.63
N GLY A 64 9.31 8.89 11.89
CA GLY A 64 8.44 8.84 10.72
C GLY A 64 8.19 7.41 10.25
N THR A 65 7.32 7.20 9.28
CA THR A 65 7.02 5.88 8.69
C THR A 65 7.44 5.88 7.23
N LEU A 66 8.27 4.93 6.84
CA LEU A 66 8.73 4.74 5.47
C LEU A 66 7.75 3.79 4.76
N CYS A 67 6.90 4.32 3.89
CA CYS A 67 5.80 3.56 3.31
C CYS A 67 6.16 3.02 1.93
N LEU A 68 5.98 1.72 1.74
CA LEU A 68 6.15 0.97 0.50
C LEU A 68 4.84 0.29 0.12
N LEU A 69 4.32 0.60 -1.05
CA LEU A 69 3.07 0.04 -1.57
C LEU A 69 3.36 -0.73 -2.86
N TYR A 70 3.04 -2.03 -2.91
CA TYR A 70 3.16 -2.83 -4.14
C TYR A 70 1.80 -3.09 -4.76
N ASN A 71 1.62 -2.68 -6.01
CA ASN A 71 0.39 -2.98 -6.74
C ASN A 71 0.56 -4.27 -7.55
N ALA A 72 -0.16 -5.32 -7.15
CA ALA A 72 -0.32 -6.58 -7.86
C ALA A 72 -1.80 -6.88 -8.16
N THR A 73 -2.63 -5.86 -8.36
CA THR A 73 -4.08 -6.02 -8.62
C THR A 73 -4.40 -6.39 -10.07
N GLY A 74 -3.40 -6.41 -10.95
CA GLY A 74 -3.55 -6.65 -12.38
C GLY A 74 -3.87 -5.38 -13.20
N ASP A 75 -4.26 -4.27 -12.59
CA ASP A 75 -4.43 -2.97 -13.25
C ASP A 75 -3.79 -1.84 -12.42
N ALA A 76 -3.74 -0.62 -12.93
CA ALA A 76 -3.27 0.53 -12.16
C ALA A 76 -4.27 0.92 -11.06
N ILE A 77 -3.75 1.31 -9.88
CA ILE A 77 -4.54 1.92 -8.81
C ILE A 77 -4.24 3.42 -8.75
N SER A 78 -5.23 4.23 -8.41
CA SER A 78 -5.14 5.70 -8.43
C SER A 78 -5.47 6.30 -7.07
N TYR A 79 -4.70 7.29 -6.64
CA TYR A 79 -4.92 7.96 -5.36
C TYR A 79 -6.33 8.58 -5.27
N VAL A 80 -6.98 8.44 -4.12
CA VAL A 80 -8.32 9.01 -3.83
C VAL A 80 -8.25 10.06 -2.74
N THR A 81 -7.79 9.66 -1.55
CA THR A 81 -7.76 10.49 -0.36
C THR A 81 -6.74 9.96 0.64
N HIS A 82 -6.51 10.72 1.71
CA HIS A 82 -5.68 10.31 2.84
C HIS A 82 -6.24 10.90 4.14
N LYS A 83 -5.80 10.33 5.26
CA LYS A 83 -6.06 10.87 6.59
C LYS A 83 -4.75 10.97 7.34
N ASN A 84 -4.48 12.14 7.92
CA ASN A 84 -3.40 12.31 8.88
C ASN A 84 -4.06 12.50 10.26
N TRP A 85 -4.02 11.48 11.11
CA TRP A 85 -4.45 11.64 12.50
C TRP A 85 -3.37 12.38 13.30
N HIS A 86 -2.10 11.97 13.14
CA HIS A 86 -0.96 12.64 13.75
C HIS A 86 0.24 12.62 12.82
N GLY A 87 0.84 13.78 12.57
CA GLY A 87 1.92 13.91 11.59
C GLY A 87 1.42 14.50 10.27
N ARG A 88 2.19 14.26 9.21
CA ARG A 88 1.86 14.68 7.84
C ARG A 88 2.71 13.91 6.83
N ILE A 89 2.33 13.99 5.56
CA ILE A 89 3.22 13.61 4.46
C ILE A 89 4.55 14.39 4.51
N GLY A 90 5.65 13.70 4.22
CA GLY A 90 7.00 14.26 4.13
C GLY A 90 7.25 15.02 2.82
N ALA A 91 8.51 15.07 2.39
CA ALA A 91 8.93 15.85 1.22
C ALA A 91 8.41 15.33 -0.13
N SER A 92 7.97 14.07 -0.19
CA SER A 92 7.40 13.45 -1.39
C SER A 92 5.88 13.29 -1.24
N PRO A 93 5.07 13.71 -2.23
CA PRO A 93 3.62 13.54 -2.18
C PRO A 93 3.23 12.06 -2.25
N TYR A 94 1.97 11.75 -1.91
CA TYR A 94 1.42 10.43 -2.21
C TYR A 94 1.45 10.19 -3.73
N PRO A 95 1.96 9.03 -4.20
CA PRO A 95 1.95 8.70 -5.62
C PRO A 95 0.53 8.70 -6.17
N MET A 96 0.28 9.48 -7.23
CA MET A 96 -1.06 9.66 -7.80
C MET A 96 -1.58 8.42 -8.51
N GLN A 97 -0.69 7.62 -9.09
CA GLN A 97 -1.00 6.37 -9.77
C GLN A 97 0.12 5.37 -9.53
N ILE A 98 -0.24 4.11 -9.31
CA ILE A 98 0.70 2.99 -9.15
C ILE A 98 0.27 1.93 -10.15
N ALA A 99 1.06 1.69 -11.20
CA ALA A 99 0.71 0.66 -12.18
C ALA A 99 0.93 -0.74 -11.61
N ASN A 100 0.26 -1.73 -12.19
CA ASN A 100 0.46 -3.13 -11.84
C ASN A 100 1.95 -3.51 -12.00
N GLY A 101 2.55 -4.09 -10.97
CA GLY A 101 3.97 -4.46 -10.90
C GLY A 101 4.93 -3.40 -10.39
N GLN A 102 4.42 -2.23 -10.02
CA GLN A 102 5.24 -1.16 -9.45
C GLN A 102 5.17 -1.10 -7.93
N TRP A 103 6.27 -0.63 -7.35
CA TRP A 103 6.34 -0.15 -5.98
C TRP A 103 6.15 1.35 -5.94
N ALA A 104 5.30 1.84 -5.06
CA ALA A 104 5.25 3.24 -4.65
C ALA A 104 6.00 3.42 -3.33
N ALA A 105 6.67 4.56 -3.17
CA ALA A 105 7.42 4.88 -1.97
C ALA A 105 7.16 6.32 -1.52
N PHE A 106 6.80 6.51 -0.25
CA PHE A 106 6.67 7.84 0.36
C PHE A 106 6.95 7.78 1.86
N MET A 107 7.20 8.93 2.47
CA MET A 107 7.46 9.03 3.91
C MET A 107 6.35 9.83 4.58
N HIS A 108 5.81 9.30 5.68
CA HIS A 108 4.93 10.04 6.58
C HIS A 108 5.73 10.46 7.81
N VAL A 109 5.84 11.75 8.08
CA VAL A 109 6.65 12.30 9.18
C VAL A 109 5.79 12.58 10.39
N SER A 110 6.34 12.38 11.58
CA SER A 110 5.61 12.67 12.82
C SER A 110 5.44 14.17 13.07
N LYS A 111 4.46 14.50 13.91
CA LYS A 111 4.45 15.73 14.72
C LYS A 111 4.51 15.29 16.17
N PRO A 112 5.42 15.85 16.98
CA PRO A 112 6.65 15.22 17.53
C PRO A 112 6.53 13.87 18.25
N VAL A 113 5.34 13.31 18.40
CA VAL A 113 5.08 12.16 19.26
C VAL A 113 4.61 10.92 18.47
N HIS A 114 3.90 11.09 17.35
CA HIS A 114 3.40 9.96 16.56
C HIS A 114 3.40 10.25 15.05
N SER A 115 3.54 9.19 14.25
CA SER A 115 3.26 9.18 12.81
C SER A 115 2.09 8.23 12.56
N ILE A 116 0.89 8.79 12.42
CA ILE A 116 -0.37 8.05 12.25
C ILE A 116 -1.10 8.60 11.03
N GLY A 117 -1.29 7.75 10.04
CA GLY A 117 -1.92 8.14 8.78
C GLY A 117 -2.55 6.97 8.05
N ALA A 118 -3.37 7.31 7.06
CA ALA A 118 -3.95 6.39 6.11
C ALA A 118 -3.88 6.98 4.71
N VAL A 119 -3.82 6.11 3.71
CA VAL A 119 -3.96 6.47 2.29
C VAL A 119 -4.94 5.53 1.61
N VAL A 120 -5.72 6.08 0.68
CA VAL A 120 -6.75 5.35 -0.06
C VAL A 120 -6.44 5.41 -1.54
N TYR A 121 -6.43 4.25 -2.18
CA TYR A 121 -6.29 4.09 -3.62
C TYR A 121 -7.54 3.43 -4.21
N ARG A 122 -7.97 3.88 -5.39
CA ARG A 122 -9.03 3.24 -6.16
C ARG A 122 -8.44 2.26 -7.15
N GLY A 123 -8.91 1.03 -7.09
CA GLY A 123 -8.59 -0.02 -8.03
C GLY A 123 -9.86 -0.67 -8.56
N LYS A 124 -9.72 -1.89 -9.06
CA LYS A 124 -10.83 -2.72 -9.50
C LYS A 124 -10.77 -4.08 -8.85
N ASP A 125 -11.93 -4.65 -8.56
CA ASP A 125 -12.07 -6.05 -8.17
C ASP A 125 -11.85 -6.99 -9.37
N PRO A 126 -11.89 -8.33 -9.20
CA PRO A 126 -11.69 -9.25 -10.33
C PRO A 126 -12.74 -9.10 -11.45
N GLN A 127 -13.95 -8.63 -11.14
CA GLN A 127 -15.04 -8.41 -12.08
C GLN A 127 -14.93 -7.07 -12.83
N GLY A 128 -14.05 -6.17 -12.37
CA GLY A 128 -13.83 -4.86 -12.97
C GLY A 128 -14.66 -3.74 -12.36
N VAL A 129 -15.31 -3.98 -11.22
CA VAL A 129 -16.03 -2.98 -10.45
C VAL A 129 -15.01 -2.16 -9.66
N ASP A 130 -15.20 -0.85 -9.62
CA ASP A 130 -14.37 0.06 -8.84
C ASP A 130 -14.52 -0.21 -7.33
N CYS A 131 -13.40 -0.32 -6.63
CA CYS A 131 -13.34 -0.43 -5.17
C CYS A 131 -12.19 0.41 -4.61
N ASP A 132 -12.32 0.84 -3.36
CA ASP A 132 -11.33 1.65 -2.65
C ASP A 132 -10.53 0.77 -1.67
N TRP A 133 -9.21 0.89 -1.73
CA TRP A 133 -8.22 0.13 -0.99
C TRP A 133 -7.52 1.07 -0.03
N MET A 134 -7.76 0.90 1.26
CA MET A 134 -7.21 1.73 2.32
C MET A 134 -6.14 0.98 3.09
N VAL A 135 -5.03 1.65 3.33
CA VAL A 135 -3.98 1.20 4.23
C VAL A 135 -3.68 2.28 5.25
N SER A 136 -3.41 1.89 6.48
CA SER A 136 -3.14 2.78 7.59
C SER A 136 -2.07 2.24 8.51
N TRP A 137 -1.42 3.16 9.22
CA TRP A 137 -0.32 2.87 10.13
C TRP A 137 -0.40 3.73 11.39
N ASP A 138 0.07 3.18 12.50
CA ASP A 138 0.46 3.92 13.70
C ASP A 138 1.91 3.62 14.03
N ASN A 139 2.71 4.68 14.09
CA ASN A 139 4.07 4.63 14.56
C ASN A 139 4.26 5.57 15.77
N PRO A 140 4.13 5.05 17.00
CA PRO A 140 4.29 5.83 18.23
C PRO A 140 5.78 6.09 18.55
N ASN A 141 6.11 7.21 19.17
CA ASN A 141 7.49 7.48 19.63
C ASN A 141 7.92 6.56 20.78
N ASP A 142 7.03 6.37 21.77
CA ASP A 142 7.31 5.59 22.98
C ASP A 142 7.05 4.09 22.73
N LYS A 143 8.09 3.39 22.28
CA LYS A 143 8.05 1.96 21.98
C LYS A 143 7.92 1.05 23.20
N ASN A 144 8.12 1.60 24.41
CA ASN A 144 7.94 0.84 25.65
C ASN A 144 6.48 0.81 26.09
N LYS A 145 5.67 1.77 25.63
CA LYS A 145 4.24 1.87 25.97
C LYS A 145 3.32 1.41 24.85
N TRP A 146 3.72 1.65 23.60
CA TRP A 146 2.83 1.47 22.45
C TRP A 146 3.56 0.70 21.34
N ASN A 147 2.85 -0.26 20.76
CA ASN A 147 3.31 -0.99 19.59
C ASN A 147 2.95 -0.25 18.30
N THR A 148 3.73 -0.48 17.25
CA THR A 148 3.33 -0.07 15.90
C THR A 148 2.10 -0.86 15.45
N GLN A 149 1.25 -0.21 14.67
CA GLN A 149 0.03 -0.80 14.12
C GLN A 149 0.03 -0.68 12.61
N ALA A 150 -0.47 -1.71 11.93
CA ALA A 150 -0.76 -1.72 10.50
C ALA A 150 -2.19 -2.21 10.32
N TYR A 151 -2.99 -1.51 9.51
CA TYR A 151 -4.36 -1.91 9.23
C TYR A 151 -4.71 -1.65 7.77
N SER A 152 -5.53 -2.52 7.21
CA SER A 152 -5.98 -2.46 5.82
C SER A 152 -7.46 -2.77 5.71
N GLU A 153 -8.14 -2.14 4.75
CA GLU A 153 -9.57 -2.33 4.51
C GLU A 153 -9.89 -2.06 3.04
N ILE A 154 -10.75 -2.88 2.43
CA ILE A 154 -11.21 -2.69 1.06
C ILE A 154 -12.73 -2.52 1.09
N ARG A 155 -13.21 -1.48 0.42
CA ARG A 155 -14.60 -1.04 0.46
C ARG A 155 -15.10 -0.66 -0.93
N GLU A 156 -16.40 -0.47 -1.05
CA GLU A 156 -17.02 0.12 -2.23
C GLU A 156 -16.40 1.47 -2.59
N LYS A 157 -16.47 1.80 -3.87
CA LYS A 157 -16.12 3.12 -4.39
C LYS A 157 -16.74 4.24 -3.55
N ASN A 158 -15.92 5.19 -3.13
CA ASN A 158 -16.24 6.39 -2.35
C ASN A 158 -16.59 6.15 -0.88
N HIS A 159 -16.42 4.93 -0.35
CA HIS A 159 -16.63 4.66 1.07
C HIS A 159 -15.85 5.64 1.97
N PHE A 160 -14.57 5.84 1.67
CA PHE A 160 -13.68 6.69 2.46
C PHE A 160 -13.83 8.20 2.21
N SER A 161 -14.74 8.61 1.32
CA SER A 161 -15.03 10.03 1.09
C SER A 161 -15.81 10.66 2.25
N ASN A 162 -16.66 9.88 2.93
CA ASN A 162 -17.50 10.33 4.04
C ASN A 162 -17.49 9.33 5.22
N CYS A 163 -16.51 8.43 5.28
CA CYS A 163 -16.45 7.45 6.37
C CYS A 163 -16.15 8.12 7.72
N ASP A 164 -16.55 7.43 8.79
CA ASP A 164 -16.09 7.77 10.12
C ASP A 164 -14.65 7.26 10.31
N TRP A 165 -13.69 8.17 10.14
CA TRP A 165 -12.27 7.89 10.36
C TRP A 165 -11.94 7.51 11.81
N GLN A 166 -12.82 7.77 12.78
CA GLN A 166 -12.63 7.30 14.14
C GLN A 166 -12.79 5.78 14.22
N VAL A 167 -13.77 5.21 13.52
CA VAL A 167 -13.96 3.76 13.46
C VAL A 167 -12.73 3.07 12.85
N VAL A 168 -12.17 3.65 11.78
CA VAL A 168 -10.93 3.14 11.16
C VAL A 168 -9.75 3.22 12.14
N TYR A 169 -9.63 4.33 12.87
CA TYR A 169 -8.60 4.50 13.88
C TYR A 169 -8.71 3.44 14.99
N ASP A 170 -9.90 3.24 15.54
CA ASP A 170 -10.13 2.29 16.64
C ASP A 170 -9.84 0.84 16.21
N LYS A 171 -10.21 0.46 14.98
CA LYS A 171 -9.84 -0.85 14.40
C LYS A 171 -8.33 -1.00 14.25
N MET A 172 -7.65 0.04 13.77
CA MET A 172 -6.19 0.04 13.63
C MET A 172 -5.47 -0.07 14.98
N GLN A 173 -5.98 0.53 16.05
CA GLN A 173 -5.33 0.46 17.37
C GLN A 173 -5.26 -0.97 17.96
N VAL A 174 -6.07 -1.90 17.44
CA VAL A 174 -6.12 -3.29 17.89
C VAL A 174 -5.64 -4.30 16.85
N SER A 175 -5.14 -3.86 15.68
CA SER A 175 -4.81 -4.75 14.56
C SER A 175 -3.43 -5.41 14.65
N GLY A 176 -2.51 -4.85 15.43
CA GLY A 176 -1.13 -5.32 15.55
C GLY A 176 -0.22 -4.89 14.41
N VAL A 177 0.97 -5.49 14.34
CA VAL A 177 2.04 -5.14 13.38
C VAL A 177 1.81 -5.70 11.96
N TYR A 178 0.84 -6.59 11.81
CA TYR A 178 0.47 -7.22 10.55
C TYR A 178 -1.06 -7.33 10.51
N HIS A 179 -1.64 -6.98 9.37
CA HIS A 179 -3.06 -7.14 9.11
C HIS A 179 -3.24 -7.61 7.67
N ASP A 180 -4.13 -8.58 7.45
CA ASP A 180 -4.63 -8.89 6.13
C ASP A 180 -6.15 -8.77 6.06
N GLY A 181 -6.62 -8.35 4.89
CA GLY A 181 -8.05 -8.11 4.67
C GLY A 181 -8.92 -9.37 4.69
N VAL A 182 -8.36 -10.57 4.85
CA VAL A 182 -9.18 -11.80 4.89
C VAL A 182 -9.99 -11.88 6.19
N GLU A 183 -9.48 -11.28 7.26
CA GLU A 183 -10.13 -11.29 8.57
C GLU A 183 -11.30 -10.28 8.69
N ASP A 184 -11.39 -9.29 7.79
CA ASP A 184 -12.52 -8.35 7.78
C ASP A 184 -13.72 -8.97 7.04
N LYS A 185 -14.76 -9.33 7.81
CA LYS A 185 -16.01 -9.91 7.29
C LYS A 185 -16.72 -9.04 6.24
N ASN A 186 -16.41 -7.76 6.21
CA ASN A 186 -17.02 -6.83 5.27
C ASN A 186 -16.06 -6.51 4.11
N ASN A 187 -14.91 -7.18 3.99
CA ASN A 187 -13.96 -6.90 2.93
C ASN A 187 -14.59 -7.12 1.54
N TRP A 188 -14.18 -6.32 0.55
CA TRP A 188 -14.75 -6.40 -0.81
C TRP A 188 -14.41 -7.74 -1.46
N ASP A 189 -15.43 -8.41 -2.00
CA ASP A 189 -15.33 -9.78 -2.51
C ASP A 189 -14.14 -9.95 -3.46
N ARG A 190 -13.32 -10.97 -3.18
CA ARG A 190 -12.21 -11.43 -4.03
C ARG A 190 -11.05 -10.44 -4.23
N CYS A 191 -10.98 -9.41 -3.39
CA CYS A 191 -9.83 -8.53 -3.24
C CYS A 191 -9.01 -8.92 -2.00
N PHE A 192 -7.69 -8.74 -2.03
CA PHE A 192 -6.80 -9.05 -0.91
C PHE A 192 -5.74 -7.97 -0.70
N LEU A 193 -5.67 -7.45 0.52
CA LEU A 193 -4.76 -6.38 0.91
C LEU A 193 -4.07 -6.76 2.21
N SER A 194 -2.76 -6.96 2.17
CA SER A 194 -1.95 -7.13 3.37
C SER A 194 -1.15 -5.87 3.67
N ALA A 195 -0.98 -5.60 4.97
CA ALA A 195 -0.20 -4.49 5.49
C ALA A 195 0.63 -4.98 6.67
N CYS A 196 1.89 -4.57 6.75
CA CYS A 196 2.75 -4.84 7.89
C CYS A 196 3.71 -3.70 8.17
N ILE A 197 4.18 -3.62 9.40
CA ILE A 197 5.05 -2.53 9.86
C ILE A 197 6.11 -3.05 10.83
N GLY A 198 7.35 -2.57 10.66
CA GLY A 198 8.41 -2.79 11.68
C GLY A 198 8.13 -2.04 12.99
N ASN A 199 8.91 -2.29 14.03
CA ASN A 199 8.78 -1.60 15.32
C ASN A 199 10.07 -0.82 15.69
N HIS A 200 10.25 0.36 15.10
CA HIS A 200 11.33 1.31 15.44
C HIS A 200 10.93 2.75 15.09
N LYS A 201 11.86 3.72 15.14
CA LYS A 201 11.58 5.15 14.88
C LYS A 201 11.29 5.47 13.40
N PHE A 202 11.79 4.65 12.48
CA PHE A 202 11.60 4.82 11.04
C PHE A 202 11.17 3.52 10.38
N PRO A 203 10.11 2.86 10.88
CA PRO A 203 9.75 1.54 10.41
C PRO A 203 9.33 1.59 8.95
N ILE A 204 9.71 0.54 8.23
CA ILE A 204 9.18 0.28 6.91
C ILE A 204 7.77 -0.28 7.10
N PHE A 205 6.79 0.45 6.58
CA PHE A 205 5.42 -0.01 6.37
C PHE A 205 5.32 -0.58 4.96
N VAL A 206 4.93 -1.84 4.83
CA VAL A 206 4.75 -2.50 3.53
C VAL A 206 3.29 -2.87 3.37
N ALA A 207 2.69 -2.50 2.24
CA ALA A 207 1.40 -3.02 1.84
C ALA A 207 1.43 -3.63 0.44
N VAL A 208 0.71 -4.73 0.26
CA VAL A 208 0.60 -5.45 -1.00
C VAL A 208 -0.86 -5.56 -1.40
N PHE A 209 -1.19 -4.97 -2.55
CA PHE A 209 -2.52 -4.94 -3.14
C PHE A 209 -2.60 -6.08 -4.15
N THR A 210 -3.48 -7.06 -3.98
CA THR A 210 -3.65 -8.19 -4.91
C THR A 210 -5.09 -8.69 -4.92
N LEU A 211 -5.42 -9.62 -5.80
CA LEU A 211 -6.72 -10.30 -5.80
C LEU A 211 -6.65 -11.58 -4.96
N GLN A 212 -7.80 -12.09 -4.51
CA GLN A 212 -7.87 -13.43 -3.89
C GLN A 212 -7.60 -14.52 -4.94
N ASP A 213 -7.17 -15.69 -4.48
CA ASP A 213 -6.85 -16.87 -5.30
C ASP A 213 -5.70 -16.66 -6.31
N VAL A 214 -4.84 -15.68 -6.03
CA VAL A 214 -3.65 -15.34 -6.80
C VAL A 214 -2.46 -16.18 -6.38
#